data_AF-K2RJM0-F1
#
_entry.id   AF-K2RJM0-F1
#
_cell.length_a   1.000
_cell.length_b   1.000
_cell.length_c   1.000
_cell.angle_alpha   90.00
_cell.angle_beta   90.00
_cell.angle_gamma   90.00
#
_symmetry.space_group_name_H-M   'P 1'
#
loop_
_entity.id
_entity.type
_entity.pdbx_description
1 polymer ?
#
loop_
_entity_poly.entity_id
_entity_poly.type
_entity_poly.pdbx_seq_one_letter_code
_entity_poly.pdbx_strand_id
1 'polypeptide(L)'
;MHSFLFLTIPLLPHLIHALKPLSTHEPPCAEGLHIIAARDTDESSSPGTGMLGPLVRRPHASLMQEKKQAKKKKTAHRQITNITTNVTGSDFLALSYPATNSSISVTSGIDALLAALNASATDCPTSKIALMGYGQGAQVVGDALCGSGRPALGKTLSDKSESRNKCPQR
;
A
#
# COMPACT_ATOMS: atom_id res chain seq x y z
N MET A 1 17.17 45.50 -62.87
CA MET A 1 17.19 45.42 -61.40
C MET A 1 16.12 44.44 -60.98
N HIS A 2 16.47 43.40 -60.22
CA HIS A 2 15.70 42.69 -59.19
C HIS A 2 16.50 41.41 -58.87
N SER A 3 17.41 41.56 -57.90
CA SER A 3 18.23 40.51 -57.31
C SER A 3 17.34 39.63 -56.45
N PHE A 4 17.22 38.33 -56.77
CA PHE A 4 16.60 37.36 -55.88
C PHE A 4 17.69 36.76 -54.97
N LEU A 5 17.66 37.16 -53.71
CA LEU A 5 18.51 36.66 -52.65
C LEU A 5 17.96 35.30 -52.18
N PHE A 6 18.60 34.19 -52.55
CA PHE A 6 18.29 32.86 -52.02
C PHE A 6 18.79 32.77 -50.57
N LEU A 7 17.87 32.88 -49.62
CA LEU A 7 18.12 32.62 -48.20
C LEU A 7 18.17 31.09 -47.99
N THR A 8 19.37 30.53 -47.95
CA THR A 8 19.58 29.12 -47.56
C THR A 8 19.56 29.04 -46.04
N ILE A 9 18.54 28.36 -45.49
CA ILE A 9 18.46 28.05 -44.07
C ILE A 9 19.31 26.80 -43.83
N PRO A 10 20.40 26.85 -43.04
CA PRO A 10 21.16 25.66 -42.71
C PRO A 10 20.34 24.80 -41.75
N LEU A 11 20.02 23.59 -42.20
CA LEU A 11 19.45 22.52 -41.41
C LEU A 11 20.44 22.19 -40.27
N LEU A 12 20.05 22.45 -39.02
CA LEU A 12 20.83 22.07 -37.85
C LEU A 12 20.89 20.54 -37.74
N PRO A 13 22.08 19.91 -37.75
CA PRO A 13 22.19 18.48 -37.49
C PRO A 13 22.21 18.21 -35.99
N HIS A 14 21.54 17.13 -35.61
CA HIS A 14 21.77 16.36 -34.39
C HIS A 14 21.57 17.05 -33.05
N LEU A 15 20.32 17.01 -32.60
CA LEU A 15 20.02 16.81 -31.20
C LEU A 15 19.30 15.46 -31.00
N ILE A 16 20.00 14.36 -31.26
CA ILE A 16 19.61 13.06 -30.70
C ILE A 16 20.18 13.04 -29.29
N HIS A 17 19.53 13.74 -28.35
CA HIS A 17 19.72 13.42 -26.94
C HIS A 17 19.15 12.02 -26.73
N ALA A 18 20.04 11.07 -26.43
CA ALA A 18 19.71 9.72 -26.03
C ALA A 18 18.56 9.75 -25.03
N LEU A 19 17.38 9.26 -25.45
CA LEU A 19 16.34 8.87 -24.53
C LEU A 19 16.94 7.78 -23.65
N LYS A 20 17.31 8.15 -22.43
CA LYS A 20 17.61 7.20 -21.37
C LYS A 20 16.43 6.24 -21.32
N PRO A 21 16.63 4.92 -21.50
CA PRO A 21 15.52 3.99 -21.48
C PRO A 21 14.79 4.21 -20.17
N LEU A 22 13.48 4.46 -20.27
CA LEU A 22 12.59 4.49 -19.12
C LEU A 22 12.81 3.16 -18.41
N SER A 23 13.40 3.25 -17.21
CA SER A 23 13.76 2.10 -16.39
C SER A 23 12.52 1.24 -16.22
N THR A 24 12.41 0.16 -16.99
CA THR A 24 11.48 -0.94 -16.76
C THR A 24 11.96 -1.70 -15.53
N HIS A 25 11.91 -1.04 -14.38
CA HIS A 25 11.94 -1.73 -13.11
C HIS A 25 10.52 -1.73 -12.60
N GLU A 26 9.73 -2.65 -13.16
CA GLU A 26 8.60 -3.22 -12.43
C GLU A 26 9.12 -3.53 -11.03
N PRO A 27 8.52 -2.95 -9.97
CA PRO A 27 9.05 -3.14 -8.63
C PRO A 27 9.04 -4.65 -8.37
N PRO A 28 10.18 -5.25 -8.00
CA PRO A 28 10.24 -6.69 -7.79
C PRO A 28 9.20 -7.04 -6.73
N CYS A 29 8.30 -7.96 -7.07
CA CYS A 29 7.33 -8.51 -6.15
C CYS A 29 7.99 -8.87 -4.82
N ALA A 30 7.29 -8.65 -3.71
CA ALA A 30 7.82 -9.01 -2.41
C ALA A 30 8.18 -10.50 -2.37
N GLU A 31 9.46 -10.80 -2.16
CA GLU A 31 9.97 -12.16 -1.94
C GLU A 31 9.50 -12.71 -0.59
N GLY A 32 9.28 -11.81 0.37
CA GLY A 32 8.76 -12.11 1.69
C GLY A 32 7.23 -11.95 1.77
N LEU A 33 6.79 -11.01 2.60
CA LEU A 33 5.38 -10.62 2.72
C LEU A 33 5.09 -9.32 1.98
N HIS A 34 3.99 -9.31 1.23
CA HIS A 34 3.36 -8.08 0.75
C HIS A 34 2.31 -7.63 1.75
N ILE A 35 2.59 -6.58 2.52
CA ILE A 35 1.73 -6.16 3.63
C ILE A 35 0.81 -5.02 3.18
N ILE A 36 -0.51 -5.22 3.17
CA ILE A 36 -1.47 -4.14 2.94
C ILE A 36 -1.98 -3.64 4.29
N ALA A 37 -1.72 -2.37 4.60
CA ALA A 37 -1.99 -1.76 5.91
C ALA A 37 -3.10 -0.71 5.84
N ALA A 38 -4.21 -0.96 6.52
CA ALA A 38 -5.33 -0.04 6.70
C ALA A 38 -5.27 0.64 8.08
N ARG A 39 -5.14 1.96 8.07
CA ARG A 39 -4.98 2.82 9.26
C ARG A 39 -6.29 3.04 10.02
N ASP A 40 -6.25 3.74 11.15
CA ASP A 40 -7.45 4.13 11.89
C ASP A 40 -8.00 5.49 11.42
N THR A 41 -9.16 5.84 11.95
CA THR A 41 -9.87 7.09 11.73
C THR A 41 -9.03 8.29 12.13
N ASP A 42 -9.06 9.32 11.30
CA ASP A 42 -8.39 10.61 11.49
C ASP A 42 -6.86 10.52 11.61
N GLU A 43 -6.26 9.40 11.18
CA GLU A 43 -4.82 9.31 11.02
C GLU A 43 -4.38 10.13 9.78
N SER A 44 -3.85 11.33 10.04
CA SER A 44 -3.58 12.42 9.08
C SER A 44 -2.49 12.16 8.03
N SER A 45 -1.90 10.97 8.01
CA SER A 45 -0.99 10.55 6.92
C SER A 45 -1.80 9.73 5.92
N SER A 46 -2.20 10.35 4.81
CA SER A 46 -2.87 9.66 3.69
C SER A 46 -2.12 9.90 2.37
N PRO A 47 -1.65 8.83 1.70
CA PRO A 47 -1.58 7.45 2.17
C PRO A 47 -0.56 7.33 3.32
N GLY A 48 -0.90 6.55 4.35
CA GLY A 48 -0.03 6.36 5.50
C GLY A 48 -0.45 5.16 6.33
N THR A 49 0.48 4.69 7.15
CA THR A 49 0.32 3.46 7.96
C THR A 49 -0.13 3.76 9.38
N GLY A 50 -0.21 5.04 9.78
CA GLY A 50 -0.66 5.42 11.11
C GLY A 50 0.09 4.70 12.24
N MET A 51 -0.67 4.21 13.21
CA MET A 51 -0.19 3.41 14.34
C MET A 51 0.44 2.07 13.93
N LEU A 52 0.18 1.56 12.72
CA LEU A 52 0.84 0.36 12.18
C LEU A 52 2.27 0.66 11.70
N GLY A 53 2.67 1.93 11.57
CA GLY A 53 3.97 2.34 11.06
C GLY A 53 5.17 1.62 11.70
N PRO A 54 5.29 1.57 13.04
CA PRO A 54 6.37 0.85 13.71
C PRO A 54 6.44 -0.65 13.40
N LEU A 55 5.34 -1.27 12.96
CA LEU A 55 5.25 -2.68 12.61
C LEU A 55 5.63 -2.95 11.15
N VAL A 56 5.32 -2.04 10.23
CA VAL A 56 5.46 -2.31 8.77
C VAL A 56 6.57 -1.52 8.10
N ARG A 57 6.88 -0.30 8.55
CA ARG A 57 7.88 0.54 7.88
C ARG A 57 9.28 0.06 8.21
N ARG A 58 10.07 -0.30 7.19
CA ARG A 58 11.50 -0.55 7.41
C ARG A 58 12.14 0.72 8.01
N PRO A 59 12.86 0.60 9.13
CA PRO A 59 13.60 1.74 9.67
C PRO A 59 14.61 2.21 8.62
N HIS A 60 14.55 3.48 8.25
CA HIS A 60 15.59 4.08 7.43
C HIS A 60 16.93 4.03 8.18
N ALA A 61 18.05 3.87 7.48
CA ALA A 61 19.38 3.68 8.11
C ALA A 61 19.75 4.78 9.13
N SER A 62 19.24 6.01 8.92
CA SER A 62 19.42 7.14 9.84
C SER A 62 18.67 7.00 11.17
N LEU A 63 17.57 6.24 11.23
CA LEU A 63 16.77 6.00 12.45
C LEU A 63 17.33 4.85 13.31
N MET A 64 18.24 4.04 12.77
CA MET A 64 18.87 2.93 13.51
C MET A 64 19.98 3.39 14.45
N GLN A 65 20.46 4.63 14.35
CA GLN A 65 21.55 5.15 15.18
C GLN A 65 21.13 5.54 16.61
N GLU A 66 19.84 5.81 16.86
CA GLU A 66 19.37 6.22 18.20
C GLU A 66 19.24 5.04 19.19
N LYS A 67 19.20 3.79 18.72
CA LYS A 67 18.97 2.63 19.60
C LYS A 67 20.19 2.16 20.41
N LYS A 68 21.36 2.77 20.25
CA LYS A 68 22.54 2.42 21.08
C LYS A 68 22.45 2.92 22.54
N GLN A 69 21.54 3.83 22.88
CA GLN A 69 21.48 4.41 24.23
C GLN A 69 20.40 3.82 25.17
N ALA A 70 19.49 2.96 24.70
CA ALA A 70 18.41 2.42 25.54
C ALA A 70 18.78 1.14 26.33
N LYS A 71 20.07 0.81 26.47
CA LYS A 71 20.55 -0.34 27.28
C LYS A 71 20.68 0.00 28.77
N LYS A 72 19.68 0.61 29.43
CA LYS A 72 19.65 0.69 30.90
C LYS A 72 18.29 1.05 31.52
N LYS A 73 17.21 0.32 31.20
CA LYS A 73 16.05 0.29 32.10
C LYS A 73 15.32 -1.05 32.00
N LYS A 74 15.39 -1.81 33.09
CA LYS A 74 14.71 -3.09 33.32
C LYS A 74 13.22 -2.78 33.52
N THR A 75 12.50 -2.56 32.44
CA THR A 75 11.03 -2.48 32.41
C THR A 75 10.64 -3.30 31.20
N ALA A 76 9.70 -4.24 31.34
CA ALA A 76 9.29 -5.15 30.28
C ALA A 76 8.93 -4.35 29.01
N HIS A 77 9.90 -4.17 28.13
CA HIS A 77 9.71 -3.54 26.84
C HIS A 77 8.98 -4.57 26.01
N ARG A 78 7.68 -4.34 25.76
CA ARG A 78 6.97 -5.00 24.66
C ARG A 78 7.75 -4.65 23.40
N GLN A 79 8.65 -5.54 23.01
CA GLN A 79 9.48 -5.35 21.84
C GLN A 79 8.52 -5.32 20.64
N ILE A 80 8.26 -4.13 20.11
CA ILE A 80 7.50 -3.97 18.87
C ILE A 80 8.42 -4.48 17.76
N THR A 81 8.16 -5.71 17.33
CA THR A 81 8.92 -6.38 16.29
C THR A 81 8.42 -5.90 14.93
N ASN A 82 9.29 -5.22 14.19
CA ASN A 82 8.98 -4.73 12.86
C ASN A 82 9.02 -5.90 11.86
N ILE A 83 7.91 -6.16 11.17
CA ILE A 83 7.73 -7.33 10.31
C ILE A 83 8.69 -7.28 9.13
N THR A 84 8.81 -6.11 8.47
CA THR A 84 9.63 -5.99 7.26
C THR A 84 11.14 -6.07 7.52
N THR A 85 11.58 -5.93 8.77
CA THR A 85 12.97 -6.23 9.16
C THR A 85 13.21 -7.67 9.59
N ASN A 86 12.17 -8.38 10.04
CA ASN A 86 12.29 -9.77 10.50
C ASN A 86 11.99 -10.79 9.39
N VAL A 87 11.24 -10.37 8.37
CA VAL A 87 10.96 -11.15 7.17
C VAL A 87 11.61 -10.45 5.99
N THR A 88 12.80 -10.91 5.61
CA THR A 88 13.57 -10.38 4.47
C THR A 88 12.73 -10.41 3.20
N GLY A 89 12.93 -9.43 2.32
CA GLY A 89 12.18 -9.35 1.05
C GLY A 89 10.72 -8.89 1.20
N SER A 90 10.27 -8.54 2.41
CA SER A 90 8.91 -8.00 2.62
C SER A 90 8.84 -6.51 2.33
N ASP A 91 7.71 -6.07 1.79
CA ASP A 91 7.35 -4.67 1.56
C ASP A 91 6.01 -4.34 2.23
N PHE A 92 5.51 -3.13 2.00
CA PHE A 92 4.18 -2.76 2.44
C PHE A 92 3.53 -1.74 1.51
N LEU A 93 2.20 -1.78 1.46
CA LEU A 93 1.31 -0.81 0.84
C LEU A 93 0.44 -0.19 1.93
N ALA A 94 0.48 1.14 2.08
CA ALA A 94 -0.48 1.86 2.89
C ALA A 94 -1.79 2.01 2.10
N LEU A 95 -2.89 1.47 2.63
CA LEU A 95 -4.18 1.51 1.96
C LEU A 95 -4.65 2.96 1.83
N SER A 96 -4.92 3.38 0.59
CA SER A 96 -5.44 4.71 0.29
C SER A 96 -6.96 4.70 0.40
N TYR A 97 -7.47 5.29 1.48
CA TYR A 97 -8.90 5.50 1.71
C TYR A 97 -9.10 6.66 2.70
N PRO A 98 -10.32 7.21 2.84
CA PRO A 98 -10.55 8.42 3.63
C PRO A 98 -10.14 8.30 5.09
N ALA A 99 -10.41 7.15 5.73
CA ALA A 99 -10.21 6.94 7.16
C ALA A 99 -10.78 8.09 8.00
N THR A 100 -12.05 8.44 7.79
CA THR A 100 -12.77 9.48 8.54
C THR A 100 -13.99 8.88 9.24
N ASN A 101 -14.62 9.62 10.16
CA ASN A 101 -15.85 9.20 10.84
C ASN A 101 -17.10 9.17 9.92
N SER A 102 -16.94 9.36 8.61
CA SER A 102 -18.02 9.28 7.63
C SER A 102 -18.43 7.83 7.36
N SER A 103 -19.73 7.60 7.16
CA SER A 103 -20.28 6.29 6.77
C SER A 103 -19.72 5.77 5.45
N ILE A 104 -19.27 6.65 4.55
CA ILE A 104 -18.68 6.30 3.26
C ILE A 104 -17.24 5.78 3.41
N SER A 105 -16.55 6.16 4.49
CA SER A 105 -15.13 5.85 4.70
C SER A 105 -14.86 4.35 4.70
N VAL A 106 -15.70 3.57 5.40
CA VAL A 106 -15.57 2.11 5.44
C VAL A 106 -15.83 1.49 4.07
N THR A 107 -16.89 1.90 3.38
CA THR A 107 -17.22 1.37 2.04
C THR A 107 -16.08 1.63 1.05
N SER A 108 -15.58 2.86 0.99
CA SER A 108 -14.44 3.20 0.12
C SER A 108 -13.17 2.46 0.54
N GLY A 109 -12.98 2.20 1.83
CA GLY A 109 -11.88 1.36 2.32
C GLY A 109 -11.98 -0.08 1.83
N ILE A 110 -13.18 -0.67 1.85
CA ILE A 110 -13.42 -2.03 1.34
C ILE A 110 -13.10 -2.09 -0.16
N ASP A 111 -13.64 -1.16 -0.95
CA ASP A 111 -13.40 -1.11 -2.39
C ASP A 111 -11.91 -0.94 -2.71
N ALA A 112 -11.23 -0.04 -1.99
CA ALA A 112 -9.79 0.17 -2.15
C ALA A 112 -8.98 -1.08 -1.77
N LEU A 113 -9.38 -1.80 -0.71
CA LEU A 113 -8.68 -3.00 -0.27
C LEU A 113 -8.86 -4.15 -1.28
N LEU A 114 -10.08 -4.34 -1.78
CA LEU A 114 -10.35 -5.34 -2.83
C LEU A 114 -9.58 -5.02 -4.11
N ALA A 115 -9.53 -3.75 -4.52
CA ALA A 115 -8.73 -3.32 -5.66
C ALA A 115 -7.24 -3.62 -5.46
N ALA A 116 -6.69 -3.27 -4.28
CA ALA A 116 -5.30 -3.54 -3.95
C ALA A 116 -5.00 -5.05 -3.93
N LEU A 117 -5.87 -5.87 -3.33
CA LEU A 117 -5.73 -7.32 -3.32
C LEU A 117 -5.74 -7.93 -4.72
N ASN A 118 -6.67 -7.51 -5.57
CA ASN A 118 -6.77 -8.00 -6.94
C ASN A 118 -5.55 -7.59 -7.77
N ALA A 119 -5.07 -6.37 -7.60
CA ALA A 119 -3.84 -5.91 -8.25
C ALA A 119 -2.64 -6.75 -7.76
N SER A 120 -2.42 -6.86 -6.45
CA SER A 120 -1.32 -7.67 -5.89
C SER A 120 -1.37 -9.12 -6.34
N ALA A 121 -2.56 -9.73 -6.43
CA ALA A 121 -2.72 -11.11 -6.87
C ALA A 121 -2.47 -11.29 -8.38
N THR A 122 -2.79 -10.27 -9.18
CA THR A 122 -2.58 -10.28 -10.64
C THR A 122 -1.13 -10.01 -10.99
N ASP A 123 -0.55 -8.98 -10.37
CA ASP A 123 0.80 -8.51 -10.65
C ASP A 123 1.85 -9.44 -10.01
N CYS A 124 1.56 -9.98 -8.82
CA CYS A 124 2.49 -10.80 -8.04
C CYS A 124 1.83 -12.10 -7.53
N PRO A 125 1.49 -13.06 -8.42
CA PRO A 125 0.71 -14.25 -8.07
C PRO A 125 1.40 -15.21 -7.08
N THR A 126 2.72 -15.12 -6.94
CA THR A 126 3.50 -15.94 -6.00
C THR A 126 3.77 -15.25 -4.66
N SER A 127 3.48 -13.95 -4.54
CA SER A 127 3.73 -13.19 -3.32
C SER A 127 2.72 -13.57 -2.23
N LYS A 128 3.19 -13.61 -0.99
CA LYS A 128 2.34 -13.87 0.18
C LYS A 128 1.80 -12.56 0.71
N ILE A 129 0.49 -12.38 0.68
CA ILE A 129 -0.16 -11.15 1.14
C ILE A 129 -0.50 -11.26 2.63
N ALA A 130 -0.16 -10.24 3.41
CA ALA A 130 -0.61 -10.06 4.78
C ALA A 130 -1.47 -8.80 4.89
N LEU A 131 -2.65 -8.93 5.50
CA LEU A 131 -3.55 -7.80 5.75
C LEU A 131 -3.39 -7.33 7.19
N MET A 132 -3.21 -6.02 7.36
CA MET A 132 -3.13 -5.39 8.68
C MET A 132 -4.14 -4.26 8.76
N GLY A 133 -5.03 -4.31 9.74
CA GLY A 133 -6.00 -3.26 10.01
C GLY A 133 -5.91 -2.82 11.46
N TYR A 134 -6.04 -1.52 11.71
CA TYR A 134 -6.15 -0.95 13.04
C TYR A 134 -7.35 0.00 13.12
N GLY A 135 -8.12 -0.06 14.22
CA GLY A 135 -9.36 0.70 14.41
C GLY A 135 -10.33 0.55 13.23
N GLN A 136 -10.71 1.64 12.56
CA GLN A 136 -11.57 1.58 11.37
C GLN A 136 -10.97 0.73 10.23
N GLY A 137 -9.64 0.71 10.09
CA GLY A 137 -8.95 -0.16 9.13
C GLY A 137 -9.12 -1.65 9.44
N ALA A 138 -9.29 -2.04 10.71
CA ALA A 138 -9.61 -3.42 11.07
C ALA A 138 -11.03 -3.79 10.61
N GLN A 139 -11.98 -2.85 10.71
CA GLN A 139 -13.33 -3.04 10.17
C GLN A 139 -13.29 -3.20 8.64
N VAL A 140 -12.55 -2.33 7.94
CA VAL A 140 -12.37 -2.44 6.48
C VAL A 140 -11.85 -3.82 6.07
N VAL A 141 -10.81 -4.31 6.74
CA VAL A 141 -10.24 -5.65 6.46
C VAL A 141 -11.25 -6.76 6.74
N GLY A 142 -11.94 -6.70 7.88
CA GLY A 142 -12.94 -7.70 8.25
C GLY A 142 -14.11 -7.74 7.26
N ASP A 143 -14.68 -6.59 6.93
CA ASP A 143 -15.83 -6.49 6.02
C ASP A 143 -15.45 -6.89 4.58
N ALA A 144 -14.22 -6.63 4.13
CA ALA A 144 -13.75 -7.07 2.81
C ALA A 144 -13.59 -8.59 2.70
N LEU A 145 -13.14 -9.27 3.77
CA LEU A 145 -12.95 -10.72 3.78
C LEU A 145 -14.24 -11.50 4.07
N CYS A 146 -15.06 -10.98 4.97
CA CYS A 146 -16.20 -11.70 5.54
C CYS A 146 -17.57 -11.18 5.03
N GLY A 147 -17.57 -10.07 4.29
CA GLY A 147 -18.78 -9.29 4.05
C GLY A 147 -19.20 -8.49 5.29
N SER A 148 -19.95 -7.41 5.06
CA SER A 148 -20.40 -6.50 6.13
C SER A 148 -21.61 -6.99 6.93
N GLY A 149 -22.22 -8.12 6.54
CA GLY A 149 -23.48 -8.62 7.12
C GLY A 149 -24.68 -7.68 6.91
N ARG A 150 -24.54 -6.64 6.08
CA ARG A 150 -25.59 -5.70 5.70
C ARG A 150 -25.87 -5.88 4.21
N PRO A 151 -27.13 -6.13 3.78
CA PRO A 151 -27.47 -6.37 2.36
C PRO A 151 -27.20 -5.21 1.38
N ALA A 152 -26.50 -4.15 1.78
CA ALA A 152 -26.37 -2.90 1.03
C ALA A 152 -24.95 -2.31 0.96
N LEU A 153 -23.89 -3.11 1.15
CA LEU A 153 -22.52 -2.70 0.83
C LEU A 153 -21.84 -3.79 0.00
N GLY A 154 -21.63 -3.52 -1.29
CA GLY A 154 -20.83 -4.35 -2.20
C GLY A 154 -21.65 -5.42 -2.93
N LYS A 155 -22.27 -5.06 -4.05
CA LYS A 155 -22.64 -6.07 -5.06
C LYS A 155 -21.35 -6.53 -5.75
N THR A 156 -21.25 -7.85 -5.97
CA THR A 156 -20.12 -8.61 -6.54
C THR A 156 -19.08 -8.94 -5.47
N LEU A 157 -19.20 -10.02 -4.71
CA LEU A 157 -19.07 -11.41 -5.18
C LEU A 157 -20.12 -12.35 -4.55
N SER A 158 -20.84 -13.06 -5.41
CA SER A 158 -21.58 -14.30 -5.11
C SER A 158 -22.77 -14.19 -4.15
N ASP A 159 -23.92 -13.84 -4.73
CA ASP A 159 -25.23 -14.23 -4.21
C ASP A 159 -25.38 -15.76 -4.27
N LYS A 160 -25.20 -16.39 -3.11
CA LYS A 160 -25.94 -17.59 -2.67
C LYS A 160 -25.59 -17.86 -1.20
N SER A 161 -26.58 -17.72 -0.33
CA SER A 161 -26.60 -18.10 1.10
C SER A 161 -26.39 -16.98 2.13
N GLU A 162 -27.48 -16.25 2.40
CA GLU A 162 -27.79 -15.40 3.56
C GLU A 162 -27.70 -16.16 4.94
N SER A 163 -26.94 -17.25 5.03
CA SER A 163 -26.77 -18.04 6.27
C SER A 163 -25.41 -18.72 6.43
N ARG A 164 -24.51 -18.70 5.42
CA ARG A 164 -23.19 -19.35 5.51
C ARG A 164 -21.99 -18.41 5.47
N ASN A 165 -22.19 -17.10 5.37
CA ASN A 165 -21.11 -16.13 5.15
C ASN A 165 -20.65 -15.40 6.43
N LYS A 166 -21.02 -15.90 7.62
CA LYS A 166 -20.49 -15.30 8.85
C LYS A 166 -19.09 -15.85 9.09
N CYS A 167 -18.09 -14.96 9.16
CA CYS A 167 -16.73 -15.36 9.51
C CYS A 167 -16.77 -16.21 10.80
N PRO A 168 -16.07 -17.38 10.80
CA PRO A 168 -16.10 -18.28 11.95
C PRO A 168 -15.67 -17.50 13.18
N GLN A 169 -16.62 -17.30 14.10
CA GLN A 169 -16.32 -16.76 15.41
C GLN A 169 -15.55 -17.86 16.12
N ARG A 170 -14.27 -17.62 16.41
CA ARG A 170 -13.41 -18.57 17.12
C ARG A 170 -13.85 -18.72 18.56
#